data_AF-A0A9E4BPX0-F1
#
_entry.id   AF-A0A9E4BPX0-F1
#
_cell.length_a   1.000
_cell.length_b   1.000
_cell.length_c   1.000
_cell.angle_alpha   90.00
_cell.angle_beta   90.00
_cell.angle_gamma   90.00
#
_symmetry.space_group_name_H-M   'P 1'
#
loop_
_entity.id
_entity.type
_entity.pdbx_description
1 polymer ?
#
loop_
_entity_poly.entity_id
_entity_poly.type
_entity_poly.pdbx_seq_one_letter_code
_entity_poly.pdbx_strand_id
1 'polypeptide(L)' 'MSRRDDSVSLVDMLIYAREAVELLGEATLSDIVKDRVKQLALTKLVEVVGEAARRVSEDTRQQDVSIPWPQIIGLR' A
#
# COMPACT_ATOMS: atom_id res chain seq x y z
N MET A 1 12.74 -5.84 -13.96
CA MET A 1 11.69 -4.82 -14.21
C MET A 1 12.33 -3.61 -14.83
N SER A 2 11.68 -3.01 -15.82
CA SER A 2 12.12 -1.76 -16.42
C SER A 2 11.68 -0.56 -15.58
N ARG A 3 12.27 0.62 -15.78
CA ARG A 3 11.78 1.87 -15.14
C ARG A 3 10.29 2.13 -15.38
N ARG A 4 9.76 1.69 -16.53
CA ARG A 4 8.33 1.81 -16.84
C ARG A 4 7.47 0.92 -15.92
N ASP A 5 7.97 -0.26 -15.57
CA ASP A 5 7.28 -1.20 -14.66
C ASP A 5 7.33 -0.70 -13.20
N ASP A 6 8.41 -0.02 -12.82
CA ASP A 6 8.53 0.65 -11.52
C ASP A 6 7.51 1.78 -11.40
N SER A 7 7.35 2.63 -12.41
CA SER A 7 6.36 3.71 -12.40
C SER A 7 4.93 3.18 -12.22
N VAL A 8 4.57 2.07 -12.86
CA VAL A 8 3.26 1.43 -12.67
C VAL A 8 3.11 0.96 -11.23
N SER A 9 4.12 0.30 -10.67
CA SER A 9 4.10 -0.20 -9.29
C SER A 9 3.99 0.93 -8.26
N LEU A 10 4.69 2.05 -8.48
CA LEU A 10 4.59 3.25 -7.64
C LEU A 10 3.20 3.90 -7.72
N VAL A 11 2.61 3.94 -8.91
CA VAL A 11 1.24 4.45 -9.11
C VAL A 11 0.23 3.55 -8.40
N ASP A 12 0.36 2.22 -8.50
CA ASP A 12 -0.47 1.26 -7.76
C ASP A 12 -0.38 1.55 -6.26
N MET A 13 0.84 1.65 -5.70
CA MET A 13 1.03 1.98 -4.28
C MET A 13 0.28 3.25 -3.87
N LEU A 14 0.40 4.31 -4.68
CA LEU A 14 -0.25 5.59 -4.39
C LEU A 14 -1.77 5.51 -4.45
N ILE A 15 -2.33 4.86 -5.48
CA ILE A 15 -3.78 4.72 -5.66
C ILE A 15 -4.38 3.93 -4.50
N TYR A 16 -3.85 2.76 -4.19
CA TYR A 16 -4.41 1.90 -3.15
C TYR A 16 -4.19 2.45 -1.74
N ALA A 17 -3.08 3.16 -1.50
CA ALA A 17 -2.90 3.86 -0.23
C ALA A 17 -3.94 4.98 -0.04
N ARG A 18 -4.25 5.74 -1.10
CA ARG A 18 -5.30 6.78 -1.06
C ARG A 18 -6.68 6.18 -0.87
N GLU A 19 -6.99 5.10 -1.58
CA GLU A 19 -8.25 4.38 -1.42
C GLU A 19 -8.42 3.84 0.00
N ALA A 20 -7.35 3.36 0.64
CA ALA A 20 -7.40 2.94 2.04
C ALA A 20 -7.72 4.10 2.99
N VAL A 21 -7.16 5.29 2.76
CA VAL A 21 -7.46 6.50 3.54
C VAL A 21 -8.89 6.97 3.31
N GLU A 22 -9.37 6.96 2.06
CA GLU A 22 -10.75 7.32 1.72
C GLU A 22 -11.77 6.34 2.32
N LEU A 23 -11.50 5.03 2.25
CA LEU A 23 -12.32 3.99 2.86
C LEU A 23 -12.37 4.10 4.39
N LEU A 24 -11.25 4.48 5.01
CA LEU A 24 -11.19 4.76 6.44
C LEU A 24 -12.08 5.94 6.79
N GLY A 25 -12.03 7.03 6.00
CA GLY A 25 -12.81 8.24 6.22
C GLY A 25 -12.62 8.77 7.64
N GLU A 26 -13.73 9.04 8.33
CA GLU A 26 -13.75 9.49 9.74
C GLU A 26 -13.98 8.32 10.73
N ALA A 27 -13.90 7.06 10.27
CA ALA A 27 -14.18 5.91 11.12
C ALA A 27 -13.17 5.82 12.27
N THR A 28 -13.68 5.62 13.48
CA THR A 28 -12.82 5.33 14.63
C THR A 28 -12.36 3.87 14.62
N LEU A 29 -11.32 3.55 15.39
CA LEU A 29 -10.90 2.16 15.57
C LEU A 29 -12.05 1.27 16.06
N SER A 30 -12.90 1.79 16.95
CA SER A 30 -14.06 1.06 17.47
C SER A 30 -15.08 0.74 16.37
N ASP A 31 -15.25 1.62 15.39
CA ASP A 31 -16.14 1.40 14.24
C ASP A 31 -15.56 0.31 13.33
N ILE A 32 -14.26 0.37 13.07
CA ILE A 32 -13.55 -0.61 12.23
C ILE A 32 -13.61 -1.99 12.86
N VAL A 33 -13.35 -2.13 14.17
CA VAL A 33 -13.36 -3.42 14.87
C VAL A 33 -14.73 -4.11 14.80
N LYS A 34 -15.82 -3.35 14.67
CA LYS A 34 -17.19 -3.89 14.54
C LYS A 34 -17.63 -4.13 13.09
N ASP A 35 -16.89 -3.60 12.11
CA ASP A 35 -17.20 -3.72 10.69
C ASP A 35 -16.22 -4.68 10.00
N ARG A 36 -16.65 -5.94 9.84
CA ARG A 36 -15.81 -6.98 9.23
C ARG A 36 -15.51 -6.71 7.76
N VAL A 37 -16.43 -6.09 7.03
CA VAL A 37 -16.24 -5.78 5.60
C VAL A 37 -15.14 -4.71 5.46
N LYS A 38 -15.22 -3.65 6.26
CA LYS A 38 -14.20 -2.60 6.27
C LYS A 38 -12.83 -3.12 6.68
N GLN A 39 -12.75 -4.01 7.67
CA GLN A 39 -11.47 -4.66 8.04
C GLN A 39 -10.85 -5.42 6.87
N LEU A 40 -11.64 -6.26 6.20
CA LEU A 40 -11.16 -7.07 5.08
C LEU A 40 -10.75 -6.19 3.89
N ALA A 41 -11.53 -5.16 3.59
CA ALA A 41 -11.22 -4.21 2.52
C ALA A 41 -9.93 -3.43 2.81
N LEU A 42 -9.78 -2.85 4.01
CA LEU A 42 -8.55 -2.16 4.42
C LEU A 42 -7.33 -3.10 4.39
N THR A 43 -7.48 -4.32 4.90
CA THR A 43 -6.42 -5.34 4.85
C THR A 43 -6.00 -5.61 3.41
N LYS A 44 -6.96 -5.79 2.50
CA LYS A 44 -6.67 -6.06 1.10
C LYS A 44 -5.96 -4.90 0.40
N LEU A 45 -6.40 -3.67 0.65
CA LEU A 45 -5.77 -2.48 0.07
C LEU A 45 -4.30 -2.37 0.51
N VAL A 46 -4.04 -2.58 1.80
CA VAL A 46 -2.68 -2.55 2.37
C VAL A 46 -1.80 -3.70 1.85
N GLU A 47 -2.34 -4.91 1.69
CA GLU A 47 -1.65 -6.04 1.05
C GLU A 47 -1.25 -5.73 -0.39
N VAL A 48 -2.15 -5.12 -1.18
CA VAL A 48 -1.89 -4.72 -2.58
C VAL A 48 -0.79 -3.66 -2.65
N VAL A 49 -0.76 -2.70 -1.73
CA VAL A 49 0.34 -1.73 -1.61
C VAL A 49 1.67 -2.45 -1.35
N GLY A 50 1.69 -3.43 -0.45
CA GLY A 50 2.88 -4.23 -0.16
C GLY A 50 3.38 -5.03 -1.36
N GLU A 51 2.47 -5.66 -2.11
CA GLU A 51 2.81 -6.40 -3.32
C GLU A 51 3.31 -5.48 -4.45
N ALA A 52 2.71 -4.30 -4.60
CA ALA A 52 3.22 -3.29 -5.54
C ALA A 52 4.61 -2.80 -5.15
N ALA A 53 4.85 -2.52 -3.85
CA ALA A 53 6.16 -2.12 -3.35
C ALA A 53 7.24 -3.20 -3.57
N ARG A 54 6.87 -4.48 -3.47
CA ARG A 54 7.78 -5.60 -3.73
C ARG A 54 8.24 -5.64 -5.20
N ARG A 55 7.36 -5.26 -6.12
CA ARG A 55 7.65 -5.25 -7.55
C ARG A 55 8.67 -4.17 -7.89
N VAL A 56 8.63 -2.99 -7.26
CA VAL A 56 9.59 -1.91 -7.51
C VAL A 56 11.05 -2.41 -7.45
N SER A 57 11.83 -2.08 -8.49
CA SER A 57 13.24 -2.51 -8.59
C SER A 57 14.07 -2.05 -7.40
N GLU A 58 15.15 -2.77 -7.11
CA GLU A 58 16.06 -2.41 -6.03
C GLU A 58 16.72 -1.04 -6.26
N ASP A 59 17.14 -0.73 -7.49
CA ASP A 59 17.73 0.56 -7.86
C ASP A 59 16.81 1.73 -7.49
N THR A 60 15.52 1.64 -7.83
CA THR A 60 14.53 2.67 -7.50
C THR A 60 14.30 2.75 -5.99
N ARG A 61 14.23 1.62 -5.29
CA ARG A 61 14.08 1.60 -3.82
C ARG A 61 15.28 2.22 -3.10
N GLN A 62 16.49 2.05 -3.63
CA GLN A 62 17.72 2.67 -3.10
C GLN A 62 17.80 4.17 -3.41
N GLN A 63 17.15 4.66 -4.46
CA GLN A 63 17.06 6.10 -4.76
C GLN A 63 16.09 6.83 -3.80
N ASP A 64 14.98 6.19 -3.43
CA ASP A 64 13.95 6.77 -2.57
C ASP A 64 13.96 6.17 -1.15
N VAL A 65 15.03 6.44 -0.39
CA VAL A 65 15.21 5.91 0.97
C VAL A 65 14.26 6.51 2.03
N SER A 66 13.52 7.56 1.68
CA SER A 66 12.48 8.13 2.55
C SER A 66 11.24 7.25 2.66
N ILE A 67 11.03 6.36 1.68
CA ILE A 67 9.96 5.37 1.71
C ILE A 67 10.43 4.17 2.54
N PRO A 68 9.68 3.74 3.56
CA PRO A 68 10.05 2.59 4.41
C PRO A 68 9.79 1.26 3.69
N TRP A 69 10.56 0.95 2.65
CA TRP A 69 10.35 -0.19 1.76
C TRP A 69 10.20 -1.53 2.50
N PRO A 70 11.08 -1.91 3.45
CA PRO A 70 10.95 -3.20 4.12
C PRO A 70 9.63 -3.33 4.90
N GLN A 71 9.19 -2.25 5.54
CA GLN A 71 7.95 -2.21 6.30
C GLN A 71 6.74 -2.34 5.38
N ILE A 72 6.72 -1.62 4.26
CA ILE A 72 5.61 -1.68 3.29
C ILE A 72 5.54 -3.06 2.62
N ILE A 73 6.68 -3.62 2.20
CA ILE A 73 6.73 -4.95 1.58
C ILE A 73 6.27 -6.04 2.57
N GLY A 74 6.44 -5.82 3.88
CA GLY A 74 6.00 -6.72 4.93
C GLY A 74 4.49 -6.67 5.24
N LEU A 75 3.72 -5.81 4.58
CA LEU A 75 2.27 -5.68 4.77
C LEU A 75 1.45 -6.77 4.04
N ARG A 76 2.12 -7.63 3.27
CA ARG A 76 1.52 -8.75 2.54
C ARG A 76 1.56 -10.06 3.32
#